data_AF-A0A4X1ST66-F1
#
_entry.id   AF-A0A4X1ST66-F1
#
_cell.length_a   1.000
_cell.length_b   1.000
_cell.length_c   1.000
_cell.angle_alpha   90.00
_cell.angle_beta   90.00
_cell.angle_gamma   90.00
#
_symmetry.space_group_name_H-M   'P 1'
#
loop_
_entity.id
_entity.type
_entity.pdbx_description
1 polymer ?
#
loop_
_entity_poly.entity_id
_entity_poly.type
_entity_poly.pdbx_seq_one_letter_code
_entity_poly.pdbx_strand_id
1 'polypeptide(L)'
;MGRKTMLFLIVGVLGAYYFYTPLPDNIEEPWKLVLLATYINAVTDLALFVELLGISHFINTVNFLMTFQEVPPTSDENVIVMETTFNSVPVRTYVPKRKSQTLRRGLFYIHGGGWCLGSAAWFDTDFLSRQTAERLDAIVISTNYRLAPKHHFPNQFEDVYNALKWFLRQEVLDKYGVDPERIGILGDSAGGNLAAAVTQQLIDDPDVKIKLKTQSLIYPALQILDVDLPSYRENSHFPVLSKSLMVRFWSEYFTTDRSLENAMFFNQHVPVESSHLFKFVNWSSLLPEKFKKGHFYNSPTYGSSELAKKYPGFLDVRAAPLLADDSKLHKLPLTYVLTCQYDVLRDDGIMYVTRLQKAGVRVTHDHIEDGFHGAVSIQGFKIRYRLENQHVSWLSQNL
;
A
#
# COMPACT_ATOMS: atom_id res chain seq x y z
N MET A 1 20.16 -31.36 34.99
CA MET A 1 20.21 -30.93 33.57
C MET A 1 21.38 -29.98 33.38
N GLY A 2 22.34 -30.32 32.52
CA GLY A 2 23.56 -29.50 32.34
C GLY A 2 23.31 -28.24 31.51
N ARG A 3 24.13 -27.20 31.71
CA ARG A 3 24.07 -25.91 30.96
C ARG A 3 23.98 -26.10 29.43
N LYS A 4 24.64 -27.13 28.89
CA LYS A 4 24.60 -27.48 27.45
C LYS A 4 23.22 -27.98 26.99
N THR A 5 22.55 -28.80 27.80
CA THR A 5 21.18 -29.28 27.51
C THR A 5 20.17 -28.15 27.56
N MET A 6 20.33 -27.23 28.51
CA MET A 6 19.48 -26.02 28.61
C MET A 6 19.70 -25.10 27.40
N LEU A 7 20.95 -24.88 26.98
CA LEU A 7 21.26 -24.09 25.79
C LEU A 7 20.68 -24.73 24.52
N PHE A 8 20.81 -26.05 24.36
CA PHE A 8 20.23 -26.76 23.22
C PHE A 8 18.70 -26.68 23.19
N LEU A 9 18.04 -26.78 24.36
CA LEU A 9 16.60 -26.56 24.48
C LEU A 9 16.20 -25.13 24.12
N ILE A 10 16.93 -24.12 24.61
CA ILE A 10 16.67 -22.71 24.30
C ILE A 10 16.83 -22.46 22.80
N VAL A 11 17.92 -22.94 22.19
CA VAL A 11 18.16 -22.80 20.75
C VAL A 11 17.10 -23.58 19.94
N GLY A 12 16.71 -24.77 20.38
CA GLY A 12 15.66 -25.56 19.74
C GLY A 12 14.28 -24.89 19.80
N VAL A 13 13.91 -24.31 20.95
CA VAL A 13 12.65 -23.57 21.14
C VAL A 13 12.65 -22.26 20.35
N LEU A 14 13.76 -21.51 20.35
CA LEU A 14 13.90 -20.29 19.54
C LEU A 14 13.87 -20.62 18.04
N GLY A 15 14.54 -21.69 17.61
CA GLY A 15 14.46 -22.19 16.25
C GLY A 15 13.03 -22.57 15.87
N ALA A 16 12.35 -23.35 16.72
CA ALA A 16 10.94 -23.69 16.49
C ALA A 16 10.04 -22.44 16.43
N TYR A 17 10.24 -21.45 17.32
CA TYR A 17 9.49 -20.19 17.31
C TYR A 17 9.65 -19.41 16.00
N TYR A 18 10.88 -19.34 15.46
CA TYR A 18 11.14 -18.60 14.22
C TYR A 18 10.77 -19.36 12.94
N PHE A 19 10.82 -20.69 12.94
CA PHE A 19 10.58 -21.52 11.74
C PHE A 19 9.19 -22.17 11.70
N TYR A 20 8.48 -22.25 12.83
CA TYR A 20 7.11 -22.78 12.86
C TYR A 20 6.11 -21.64 12.71
N THR A 21 5.69 -21.39 11.48
CA THR A 21 4.54 -20.53 11.18
C THR A 21 3.45 -21.39 10.54
N PRO A 22 2.33 -21.66 11.23
CA PRO A 22 1.23 -22.42 10.63
C PRO A 22 0.64 -21.62 9.47
N LEU A 23 0.66 -22.21 8.28
CA LEU A 23 0.13 -21.61 7.07
C LEU A 23 -1.10 -22.38 6.58
N PRO A 24 -2.07 -21.70 5.95
CA PRO A 24 -3.19 -22.33 5.26
C PRO A 24 -2.73 -23.26 4.13
N ASP A 25 -3.46 -24.35 3.90
CA ASP A 25 -3.10 -25.40 2.94
C ASP A 25 -3.10 -24.94 1.47
N ASN A 26 -3.80 -23.85 1.16
CA ASN A 26 -3.93 -23.31 -0.20
C ASN A 26 -2.78 -22.35 -0.59
N ILE A 27 -1.82 -22.06 0.30
CA ILE A 27 -0.62 -21.29 -0.05
C ILE A 27 0.25 -22.11 -1.00
N GLU A 28 0.50 -21.62 -2.21
CA GLU A 28 1.20 -22.35 -3.28
C GLU A 28 2.66 -22.70 -2.91
N GLU A 29 3.37 -21.78 -2.24
CA GLU A 29 4.80 -21.92 -1.92
C GLU A 29 5.06 -21.69 -0.42
N PRO A 30 4.56 -22.58 0.46
CA PRO A 30 4.51 -22.32 1.90
C PRO A 30 5.91 -22.17 2.52
N TRP A 31 6.90 -22.96 2.09
CA TRP A 31 8.27 -22.88 2.60
C TRP A 31 8.94 -21.53 2.30
N LYS A 32 8.67 -20.93 1.14
CA LYS A 32 9.19 -19.59 0.82
C LYS A 32 8.55 -18.53 1.71
N LEU A 33 7.24 -18.66 1.96
CA LEU A 33 6.53 -17.75 2.85
C LEU A 33 6.99 -17.88 4.30
N VAL A 34 7.29 -19.10 4.78
CA VAL A 34 7.91 -19.32 6.10
C VAL A 34 9.28 -18.63 6.18
N LEU A 35 10.16 -18.82 5.18
CA LEU A 35 11.47 -18.15 5.17
C LEU A 35 11.36 -16.63 5.18
N LEU A 36 10.43 -16.08 4.40
CA LEU A 36 10.14 -14.65 4.39
C LEU A 36 9.61 -14.18 5.75
N ALA A 37 8.68 -14.93 6.35
CA ALA A 37 8.13 -14.63 7.68
C ALA A 37 9.23 -14.64 8.75
N THR A 38 10.11 -15.64 8.74
CA THR A 38 11.26 -15.72 9.64
C THR A 38 12.16 -14.49 9.51
N TYR A 39 12.47 -14.08 8.27
CA TYR A 39 13.27 -12.88 8.02
C TYR A 39 12.59 -11.60 8.55
N ILE A 40 11.31 -11.39 8.22
CA ILE A 40 10.54 -10.22 8.65
C ILE A 40 10.44 -10.17 10.19
N ASN A 41 10.16 -11.29 10.83
CA ASN A 41 10.09 -11.40 12.28
C ASN A 41 11.44 -11.08 12.92
N ALA A 42 12.55 -11.63 12.41
CA ALA A 42 13.88 -11.34 12.93
C ALA A 42 14.25 -9.85 12.80
N VAL A 43 13.93 -9.21 11.67
CA VAL A 43 14.14 -7.77 11.47
C VAL A 43 13.28 -6.95 12.42
N THR A 44 12.01 -7.33 12.61
CA THR A 44 11.06 -6.64 13.48
C THR A 44 11.47 -6.74 14.95
N ASP A 45 11.82 -7.94 15.41
CA ASP A 45 12.26 -8.18 16.79
C ASP A 45 13.56 -7.44 17.08
N LEU A 46 14.51 -7.42 16.14
CA LEU A 46 15.73 -6.64 16.25
C LEU A 46 15.44 -5.14 16.33
N ALA A 47 14.57 -4.61 15.47
CA ALA A 47 14.21 -3.20 15.47
C ALA A 47 13.49 -2.78 16.76
N LEU A 48 12.59 -3.63 17.28
CA LEU A 48 11.93 -3.42 18.57
C LEU A 48 12.94 -3.45 19.72
N PHE A 49 13.90 -4.37 19.69
CA PHE A 49 14.95 -4.45 20.70
C PHE A 49 15.86 -3.22 20.70
N VAL A 50 16.27 -2.76 19.51
CA VAL A 50 17.07 -1.53 19.34
C VAL A 50 16.30 -0.29 19.82
N GLU A 51 15.00 -0.20 19.54
CA GLU A 51 14.12 0.86 20.03
C GLU A 51 13.96 0.81 21.55
N LEU A 52 13.77 -0.37 22.12
CA LEU A 52 13.66 -0.59 23.58
C LEU A 52 14.92 -0.12 24.32
N LEU A 53 16.11 -0.31 23.73
CA LEU A 53 17.38 0.18 24.27
C LEU A 53 17.59 1.69 24.09
N GLY A 54 16.68 2.39 23.38
CA GLY A 54 16.79 3.82 23.09
C GLY A 54 17.89 4.16 22.07
N ILE A 55 18.37 3.19 21.31
CA ILE A 55 19.48 3.37 20.36
C ILE A 55 19.01 4.02 19.06
N SER A 56 17.89 3.54 18.51
CA SER A 56 17.32 4.06 17.27
C SER A 56 15.82 3.79 17.23
N HIS A 57 15.08 4.62 16.50
CA HIS A 57 13.66 4.41 16.26
C HIS A 57 13.41 3.14 15.43
N PHE A 58 12.31 2.43 15.70
CA PHE A 58 11.94 1.18 15.02
C PHE A 58 12.03 1.31 13.49
N ILE A 59 11.35 2.31 12.91
CA ILE A 59 11.30 2.53 11.46
C ILE A 59 12.68 2.85 10.88
N ASN A 60 13.53 3.60 11.60
CA ASN A 60 14.86 3.93 11.12
C ASN A 60 15.75 2.67 11.06
N THR A 61 15.61 1.78 12.04
CA THR A 61 16.32 0.51 12.08
C THR A 61 15.88 -0.40 10.95
N VAL A 62 14.57 -0.52 10.71
CA VAL A 62 14.03 -1.28 9.57
C VAL A 62 14.52 -0.70 8.24
N ASN A 63 14.41 0.61 8.04
CA ASN A 63 14.88 1.27 6.82
C ASN A 63 16.36 1.01 6.55
N PHE A 64 17.22 1.14 7.57
CA PHE A 64 18.65 0.84 7.44
C PHE A 64 18.90 -0.56 6.91
N LEU A 65 18.20 -1.58 7.45
CA LEU A 65 18.33 -2.97 7.00
C LEU A 65 17.79 -3.21 5.58
N MET A 66 16.85 -2.38 5.13
CA MET A 66 16.26 -2.47 3.78
C MET A 66 17.05 -1.71 2.71
N THR A 67 18.02 -0.86 3.07
CA THR A 67 18.81 -0.06 2.09
C THR A 67 19.53 -0.90 1.04
N PHE A 68 19.90 -2.14 1.35
CA PHE A 68 20.58 -3.05 0.42
C PHE A 68 19.69 -3.53 -0.74
N GLN A 69 18.42 -3.16 -0.77
CA GLN A 69 17.49 -3.50 -1.86
C GLN A 69 17.50 -2.49 -3.00
N GLU A 70 18.16 -1.33 -2.85
CA GLU A 70 18.18 -0.30 -3.88
C GLU A 70 19.14 -0.65 -5.03
N VAL A 71 18.67 -0.41 -6.27
CA VAL A 71 19.46 -0.54 -7.50
C VAL A 71 19.66 0.82 -8.17
N PRO A 72 20.84 1.06 -8.78
CA PRO A 72 21.08 2.28 -9.54
C PRO A 72 20.12 2.39 -10.74
N PRO A 73 19.87 3.61 -11.27
CA PRO A 73 19.03 3.82 -12.45
C PRO A 73 19.75 3.40 -13.75
N THR A 74 20.14 2.13 -13.84
CA THR A 74 20.87 1.60 -15.00
C THR A 74 19.89 1.24 -16.11
N SER A 75 20.08 1.83 -17.30
CA SER A 75 19.32 1.47 -18.49
C SER A 75 19.76 0.10 -19.03
N ASP A 76 18.82 -0.69 -19.54
CA ASP A 76 19.07 -2.01 -20.16
C ASP A 76 18.76 -1.98 -21.67
N GLU A 77 18.76 -3.12 -22.38
CA GLU A 77 18.44 -3.17 -23.81
C GLU A 77 17.02 -2.68 -24.17
N ASN A 78 16.07 -2.73 -23.25
CA ASN A 78 14.64 -2.49 -23.51
C ASN A 78 14.17 -1.14 -22.96
N VAL A 79 14.72 -0.69 -21.83
CA VAL A 79 14.20 0.45 -21.06
C VAL A 79 15.34 1.41 -20.69
N ILE A 80 15.11 2.70 -20.98
CA ILE A 80 15.92 3.81 -20.44
C ILE A 80 15.37 4.12 -19.04
N VAL A 81 16.26 4.10 -18.06
CA VAL A 81 15.94 4.45 -16.67
C VAL A 81 16.71 5.70 -16.28
N MET A 82 15.99 6.68 -15.75
CA MET A 82 16.57 7.97 -15.35
C MET A 82 15.96 8.43 -14.02
N GLU A 83 16.73 9.17 -13.24
CA GLU A 83 16.24 9.88 -12.07
C GLU A 83 16.12 11.38 -12.38
N THR A 84 15.02 11.98 -11.94
CA THR A 84 14.76 13.41 -12.10
C THR A 84 13.81 13.88 -10.98
N THR A 85 13.30 15.10 -11.09
CA THR A 85 12.32 15.63 -10.14
C THR A 85 11.10 16.18 -10.86
N PHE A 86 9.91 15.88 -10.33
CA PHE A 86 8.64 16.46 -10.74
C PHE A 86 8.14 17.35 -9.61
N ASN A 87 8.10 18.66 -9.83
CA ASN A 87 7.82 19.65 -8.79
C ASN A 87 8.66 19.46 -7.49
N SER A 88 9.98 19.29 -7.65
CA SER A 88 10.94 19.01 -6.56
C SER A 88 10.79 17.66 -5.85
N VAL A 89 9.85 16.81 -6.25
CA VAL A 89 9.71 15.44 -5.75
C VAL A 89 10.57 14.51 -6.61
N PRO A 90 11.50 13.73 -6.04
CA PRO A 90 12.30 12.79 -6.81
C PRO A 90 11.40 11.72 -7.45
N VAL A 91 11.68 11.43 -8.72
CA VAL A 91 11.01 10.38 -9.49
C VAL A 91 12.02 9.60 -10.29
N ARG A 92 11.74 8.31 -10.50
CA ARG A 92 12.45 7.47 -11.46
C ARG A 92 11.54 7.24 -12.66
N THR A 93 12.07 7.49 -13.85
CA THR A 93 11.33 7.35 -15.11
C THR A 93 11.83 6.13 -15.87
N TYR A 94 10.89 5.43 -16.49
CA TYR A 94 11.13 4.24 -17.29
C TYR A 94 10.55 4.48 -18.68
N VAL A 95 11.43 4.55 -19.68
CA VAL A 95 11.08 4.90 -21.06
C VAL A 95 11.47 3.75 -21.99
N PRO A 96 10.52 3.09 -22.67
CA PRO A 96 10.84 2.04 -23.63
C PRO A 96 11.73 2.55 -24.77
N LYS A 97 12.82 1.83 -25.07
CA LYS A 97 13.77 2.16 -26.14
C LYS A 97 13.20 1.95 -27.54
N ARG A 98 12.22 1.04 -27.68
CA ARG A 98 11.58 0.78 -28.97
C ARG A 98 10.97 2.08 -29.52
N LYS A 99 11.16 2.33 -30.82
CA LYS A 99 10.50 3.45 -31.48
C LYS A 99 9.00 3.20 -31.47
N SER A 100 8.25 4.13 -30.88
CA SER A 100 6.79 4.12 -30.99
C SER A 100 6.36 4.86 -32.26
N GLN A 101 5.33 4.35 -32.92
CA GLN A 101 4.67 5.01 -34.06
C GLN A 101 3.52 5.92 -33.59
N THR A 102 3.07 5.78 -32.34
CA THR A 102 1.97 6.54 -31.74
C THR A 102 2.41 7.13 -30.40
N LEU A 103 1.59 8.02 -29.83
CA LEU A 103 1.76 8.38 -28.42
C LEU A 103 1.58 7.14 -27.53
N ARG A 104 2.33 7.12 -26.43
CA ARG A 104 2.43 6.00 -25.49
C ARG A 104 1.44 6.12 -24.34
N ARG A 105 1.19 5.01 -23.65
CA ARG A 105 0.48 5.03 -22.36
C ARG A 105 1.33 5.75 -21.31
N GLY A 106 0.69 6.43 -20.38
CA GLY A 106 1.32 7.01 -19.20
C GLY A 106 0.91 6.25 -17.94
N LEU A 107 1.86 5.88 -17.09
CA LEU A 107 1.58 5.22 -15.82
C LEU A 107 2.33 5.91 -14.70
N PHE A 108 1.59 6.38 -13.69
CA PHE A 108 2.16 6.97 -12.49
C PHE A 108 2.11 5.96 -11.35
N TYR A 109 3.27 5.48 -10.92
CA TYR A 109 3.40 4.44 -9.91
C TYR A 109 3.83 5.00 -8.55
N ILE A 110 3.14 4.57 -7.51
CA ILE A 110 3.37 4.92 -6.12
C ILE A 110 3.63 3.63 -5.35
N HIS A 111 4.84 3.47 -4.83
CA HIS A 111 5.24 2.26 -4.10
C HIS A 111 4.53 2.13 -2.75
N GLY A 112 4.43 0.90 -2.23
CA GLY A 112 3.98 0.62 -0.87
C GLY A 112 5.04 0.86 0.21
N GLY A 113 4.89 0.20 1.36
CA GLY A 113 5.84 0.31 2.49
C GLY A 113 5.32 1.11 3.70
N GLY A 114 4.00 1.15 3.91
CA GLY A 114 3.41 1.72 5.13
C GLY A 114 3.73 3.20 5.35
N TRP A 115 3.92 3.97 4.27
CA TRP A 115 4.35 5.39 4.29
C TRP A 115 5.71 5.66 4.96
N CYS A 116 6.40 4.60 5.36
CA CYS A 116 7.61 4.61 6.18
C CYS A 116 8.82 4.03 5.45
N LEU A 117 8.57 3.11 4.53
CA LEU A 117 9.55 2.34 3.77
C LEU A 117 9.25 2.46 2.27
N GLY A 118 10.14 1.91 1.45
CA GLY A 118 9.98 1.82 0.01
C GLY A 118 10.78 2.87 -0.76
N SER A 119 11.01 2.58 -2.03
CA SER A 119 11.70 3.45 -2.97
C SER A 119 11.40 2.97 -4.39
N ALA A 120 11.33 3.89 -5.34
CA ALA A 120 11.39 3.59 -6.77
C ALA A 120 12.69 2.85 -7.16
N ALA A 121 13.73 2.98 -6.33
CA ALA A 121 14.98 2.27 -6.52
C ALA A 121 15.00 0.86 -5.94
N TRP A 122 14.02 0.44 -5.12
CA TRP A 122 13.98 -0.94 -4.65
C TRP A 122 13.88 -1.90 -5.83
N PHE A 123 14.69 -2.97 -5.81
CA PHE A 123 14.80 -3.94 -6.90
C PHE A 123 13.42 -4.44 -7.39
N ASP A 124 12.48 -4.64 -6.48
CA ASP A 124 11.16 -5.19 -6.81
C ASP A 124 10.28 -4.16 -7.52
N THR A 125 10.29 -2.91 -7.03
CA THR A 125 9.62 -1.74 -7.63
C THR A 125 10.21 -1.40 -8.99
N ASP A 126 11.55 -1.41 -9.10
CA ASP A 126 12.29 -1.13 -10.32
C ASP A 126 12.00 -2.19 -11.38
N PHE A 127 12.05 -3.47 -11.01
CA PHE A 127 11.70 -4.58 -11.88
C PHE A 127 10.26 -4.48 -12.39
N LEU A 128 9.29 -4.26 -11.50
CA LEU A 128 7.88 -4.12 -11.89
C LEU A 128 7.67 -2.95 -12.85
N SER A 129 8.34 -1.83 -12.60
CA SER A 129 8.26 -0.63 -13.46
C SER A 129 8.83 -0.88 -14.85
N ARG A 130 9.98 -1.59 -14.95
CA ARG A 130 10.57 -1.99 -16.24
C ARG A 130 9.64 -2.93 -17.02
N GLN A 131 9.17 -3.99 -16.36
CA GLN A 131 8.25 -4.95 -16.98
C GLN A 131 6.98 -4.26 -17.48
N THR A 132 6.43 -3.35 -16.67
CA THR A 132 5.25 -2.57 -17.05
C THR A 132 5.54 -1.66 -18.25
N ALA A 133 6.66 -0.92 -18.25
CA ALA A 133 7.05 -0.06 -19.35
C ALA A 133 7.22 -0.84 -20.66
N GLU A 134 7.96 -1.94 -20.61
CA GLU A 134 8.25 -2.79 -21.77
C GLU A 134 6.98 -3.46 -22.33
N ARG A 135 6.21 -4.13 -21.47
CA ARG A 135 5.04 -4.93 -21.90
C ARG A 135 3.89 -4.06 -22.41
N LEU A 136 3.75 -2.84 -21.91
CA LEU A 136 2.64 -1.94 -22.28
C LEU A 136 3.02 -0.84 -23.28
N ASP A 137 4.29 -0.69 -23.63
CA ASP A 137 4.79 0.53 -24.30
C ASP A 137 4.42 1.79 -23.52
N ALA A 138 4.61 1.72 -22.20
CA ALA A 138 4.20 2.78 -21.30
C ALA A 138 5.40 3.58 -20.82
N ILE A 139 5.22 4.88 -20.68
CA ILE A 139 6.09 5.71 -19.86
C ILE A 139 5.66 5.50 -18.41
N VAL A 140 6.53 4.92 -17.59
CA VAL A 140 6.26 4.75 -16.15
C VAL A 140 7.03 5.80 -15.36
N ILE A 141 6.33 6.51 -14.48
CA ILE A 141 6.89 7.47 -13.53
C ILE A 141 6.70 6.88 -12.14
N SER A 142 7.77 6.43 -11.50
CA SER A 142 7.74 5.91 -10.13
C SER A 142 8.19 7.00 -9.15
N THR A 143 7.34 7.32 -8.18
CA THR A 143 7.58 8.40 -7.22
C THR A 143 8.40 7.98 -6.01
N ASN A 144 9.25 8.88 -5.51
CA ASN A 144 9.93 8.78 -4.22
C ASN A 144 9.42 9.89 -3.29
N TYR A 145 8.24 9.67 -2.71
CA TYR A 145 7.65 10.60 -1.75
C TYR A 145 8.37 10.53 -0.39
N ARG A 146 8.32 11.61 0.39
CA ARG A 146 8.95 11.65 1.72
C ARG A 146 8.32 10.65 2.69
N LEU A 147 9.13 9.99 3.51
CA LEU A 147 8.70 8.92 4.40
C LEU A 147 8.66 9.32 5.88
N ALA A 148 7.76 8.69 6.63
CA ALA A 148 7.75 8.70 8.08
C ALA A 148 8.92 7.88 8.64
N PRO A 149 9.40 8.16 9.87
CA PRO A 149 8.90 9.16 10.83
C PRO A 149 9.40 10.58 10.57
N LYS A 150 10.33 10.78 9.62
CA LYS A 150 10.94 12.10 9.38
C LYS A 150 9.91 13.11 8.85
N HIS A 151 8.96 12.62 8.05
CA HIS A 151 7.88 13.41 7.49
C HIS A 151 6.56 12.67 7.71
N HIS A 152 5.67 13.26 8.48
CA HIS A 152 4.34 12.71 8.74
C HIS A 152 3.33 13.26 7.72
N PHE A 153 2.14 12.67 7.67
CA PHE A 153 1.00 13.18 6.94
C PHE A 153 0.80 14.68 7.23
N PRO A 154 0.56 15.54 6.21
CA PRO A 154 0.22 15.17 4.83
C PRO A 154 1.40 15.12 3.84
N ASN A 155 2.67 15.09 4.29
CA ASN A 155 3.82 15.27 3.40
C ASN A 155 3.89 14.27 2.23
N GLN A 156 3.57 13.00 2.47
CA GLN A 156 3.50 11.92 1.47
C GLN A 156 2.44 12.22 0.41
N PHE A 157 1.24 12.58 0.86
CA PHE A 157 0.10 12.91 0.00
C PHE A 157 0.44 14.11 -0.89
N GLU A 158 0.97 15.18 -0.28
CA GLU A 158 1.34 16.39 -1.01
C GLU A 158 2.44 16.11 -2.04
N ASP A 159 3.44 15.30 -1.73
CA ASP A 159 4.49 14.95 -2.70
C ASP A 159 3.91 14.20 -3.90
N VAL A 160 3.11 13.16 -3.66
CA VAL A 160 2.48 12.37 -4.74
C VAL A 160 1.54 13.25 -5.58
N TYR A 161 0.70 14.05 -4.93
CA TYR A 161 -0.25 14.94 -5.60
C TYR A 161 0.47 15.96 -6.49
N ASN A 162 1.50 16.62 -5.96
CA ASN A 162 2.29 17.61 -6.69
C ASN A 162 3.07 17.00 -7.86
N ALA A 163 3.67 15.83 -7.66
CA ALA A 163 4.40 15.12 -8.72
C ALA A 163 3.46 14.63 -9.84
N LEU A 164 2.26 14.16 -9.48
CA LEU A 164 1.26 13.73 -10.45
C LEU A 164 0.69 14.92 -11.23
N LYS A 165 0.34 16.02 -10.54
CA LYS A 165 -0.11 17.27 -11.19
C LYS A 165 0.94 17.82 -12.14
N TRP A 166 2.23 17.70 -11.81
CA TRP A 166 3.33 18.03 -12.71
C TRP A 166 3.37 17.12 -13.94
N PHE A 167 3.26 15.80 -13.74
CA PHE A 167 3.24 14.83 -14.84
C PHE A 167 2.09 15.08 -15.83
N LEU A 168 0.91 15.48 -15.32
CA LEU A 168 -0.29 15.76 -16.12
C LEU A 168 -0.26 17.10 -16.88
N ARG A 169 0.87 17.82 -16.93
CA ARG A 169 1.01 19.01 -17.79
C ARG A 169 1.27 18.60 -19.22
N GLN A 170 0.61 19.26 -20.17
CA GLN A 170 0.77 18.97 -21.61
C GLN A 170 2.23 18.97 -22.05
N GLU A 171 3.01 19.96 -21.63
CA GLU A 171 4.46 20.07 -21.92
C GLU A 171 5.28 18.86 -21.44
N VAL A 172 4.88 18.25 -20.32
CA VAL A 172 5.55 17.06 -19.77
C VAL A 172 5.12 15.82 -20.55
N LEU A 173 3.83 15.70 -20.89
CA LEU A 173 3.36 14.60 -21.74
C LEU A 173 4.01 14.62 -23.12
N ASP A 174 4.09 15.79 -23.74
CA ASP A 174 4.73 15.97 -25.06
C ASP A 174 6.22 15.57 -25.01
N LYS A 175 6.93 15.96 -23.94
CA LYS A 175 8.34 15.58 -23.71
C LYS A 175 8.53 14.06 -23.69
N TYR A 176 7.61 13.32 -23.08
CA TYR A 176 7.69 11.86 -22.97
C TYR A 176 6.94 11.12 -24.09
N GLY A 177 6.23 11.84 -24.96
CA GLY A 177 5.37 11.26 -25.99
C GLY A 177 4.21 10.45 -25.41
N VAL A 178 3.59 10.93 -24.33
CA VAL A 178 2.45 10.29 -23.65
C VAL A 178 1.13 10.81 -24.23
N ASP A 179 0.20 9.90 -24.45
CA ASP A 179 -1.17 10.20 -24.87
C ASP A 179 -1.97 10.72 -23.66
N PRO A 180 -2.50 11.96 -23.69
CA PRO A 180 -3.28 12.52 -22.59
C PRO A 180 -4.57 11.73 -22.29
N GLU A 181 -5.06 10.93 -23.23
CA GLU A 181 -6.24 10.09 -23.02
C GLU A 181 -5.90 8.72 -22.45
N ARG A 182 -4.61 8.37 -22.26
CA ARG A 182 -4.18 7.01 -21.85
C ARG A 182 -3.26 7.02 -20.65
N ILE A 183 -3.64 7.80 -19.63
CA ILE A 183 -2.89 7.94 -18.39
C ILE A 183 -3.59 7.19 -17.26
N GLY A 184 -2.85 6.31 -16.59
CA GLY A 184 -3.29 5.61 -15.40
C GLY A 184 -2.43 5.95 -14.18
N ILE A 185 -3.02 5.78 -13.01
CA ILE A 185 -2.30 5.77 -11.73
C ILE A 185 -2.35 4.36 -11.15
N LEU A 186 -1.27 3.91 -10.53
CA LEU A 186 -1.25 2.66 -9.79
C LEU A 186 -0.48 2.80 -8.48
N GLY A 187 -0.85 1.98 -7.50
CA GLY A 187 -0.07 1.85 -6.28
C GLY A 187 -0.43 0.61 -5.49
N ASP A 188 0.53 0.14 -4.69
CA ASP A 188 0.40 -1.04 -3.85
C ASP A 188 0.42 -0.68 -2.36
N SER A 189 -0.42 -1.32 -1.54
CA SER A 189 -0.47 -1.09 -0.10
C SER A 189 -0.69 0.40 0.27
N ALA A 190 0.25 1.03 0.99
CA ALA A 190 0.29 2.47 1.26
C ALA A 190 0.38 3.33 -0.02
N GLY A 191 0.97 2.82 -1.11
CA GLY A 191 0.92 3.47 -2.41
C GLY A 191 -0.46 3.39 -3.05
N GLY A 192 -1.20 2.32 -2.80
CA GLY A 192 -2.61 2.18 -3.17
C GLY A 192 -3.52 3.14 -2.40
N ASN A 193 -3.20 3.41 -1.13
CA ASN A 193 -3.82 4.48 -0.35
C ASN A 193 -3.63 5.84 -1.05
N LEU A 194 -2.37 6.21 -1.30
CA LEU A 194 -2.02 7.49 -1.91
C LEU A 194 -2.62 7.61 -3.31
N ALA A 195 -2.61 6.54 -4.12
CA ALA A 195 -3.22 6.51 -5.43
C ALA A 195 -4.73 6.83 -5.37
N ALA A 196 -5.46 6.21 -4.45
CA ALA A 196 -6.89 6.51 -4.25
C ALA A 196 -7.09 7.96 -3.78
N ALA A 197 -6.32 8.40 -2.78
CA ALA A 197 -6.41 9.74 -2.19
C ALA A 197 -6.19 10.85 -3.22
N VAL A 198 -5.08 10.78 -3.98
CA VAL A 198 -4.75 11.83 -4.95
C VAL A 198 -5.70 11.80 -6.15
N THR A 199 -6.20 10.63 -6.55
CA THR A 199 -7.21 10.54 -7.61
C THR A 199 -8.50 11.24 -7.19
N GLN A 200 -8.93 11.07 -5.94
CA GLN A 200 -10.08 11.78 -5.39
C GLN A 200 -9.86 13.30 -5.36
N GLN A 201 -8.67 13.74 -4.95
CA GLN A 201 -8.31 15.17 -4.91
C GLN A 201 -8.26 15.81 -6.30
N LEU A 202 -7.68 15.12 -7.28
CA LEU A 202 -7.52 15.63 -8.65
C LEU A 202 -8.85 15.95 -9.33
N ILE A 203 -9.93 15.24 -8.98
CA ILE A 203 -11.26 15.44 -9.58
C ILE A 203 -11.76 16.88 -9.39
N ASP A 204 -11.40 17.51 -8.27
CA ASP A 204 -11.84 18.87 -7.94
C ASP A 204 -10.82 19.94 -8.26
N ASP A 205 -9.62 19.57 -8.73
CA ASP A 205 -8.56 20.52 -9.01
C ASP A 205 -8.84 21.24 -10.35
N PRO A 206 -9.17 22.55 -10.34
CA PRO A 206 -9.48 23.28 -11.56
C PRO A 206 -8.27 23.46 -12.48
N ASP A 207 -7.04 23.32 -11.97
CA ASP A 207 -5.81 23.47 -12.74
C ASP A 207 -5.49 22.20 -13.54
N VAL A 208 -6.09 21.06 -13.19
CA VAL A 208 -5.82 19.78 -13.84
C VAL A 208 -6.82 19.57 -14.97
N LYS A 209 -6.34 19.70 -16.21
CA LYS A 209 -7.16 19.54 -17.42
C LYS A 209 -7.19 18.10 -17.92
N ILE A 210 -6.14 17.34 -17.67
CA ILE A 210 -5.96 15.98 -18.16
C ILE A 210 -6.47 15.01 -17.09
N LYS A 211 -7.41 14.15 -17.48
CA LYS A 211 -8.05 13.20 -16.58
C LYS A 211 -7.34 11.86 -16.64
N LEU A 212 -7.26 11.18 -15.50
CA LEU A 212 -6.83 9.80 -15.44
C LEU A 212 -7.89 8.90 -16.09
N LYS A 213 -7.46 7.97 -16.95
CA LYS A 213 -8.33 6.95 -17.56
C LYS A 213 -8.59 5.79 -16.60
N THR A 214 -7.57 5.40 -15.83
CA THR A 214 -7.65 4.29 -14.88
C THR A 214 -6.99 4.62 -13.54
N GLN A 215 -7.47 3.98 -12.47
CA GLN A 215 -6.73 3.84 -11.22
C GLN A 215 -6.60 2.35 -10.87
N SER A 216 -5.41 1.90 -10.43
CA SER A 216 -5.17 0.53 -10.00
C SER A 216 -4.68 0.50 -8.56
N LEU A 217 -5.44 -0.17 -7.70
CA LEU A 217 -5.23 -0.22 -6.26
C LEU A 217 -4.93 -1.66 -5.84
N ILE A 218 -3.66 -1.93 -5.56
CA ILE A 218 -3.21 -3.29 -5.20
C ILE A 218 -3.17 -3.39 -3.67
N TYR A 219 -4.02 -4.25 -3.10
CA TYR A 219 -4.22 -4.46 -1.65
C TYR A 219 -4.12 -3.18 -0.81
N PRO A 220 -4.93 -2.15 -1.12
CA PRO A 220 -4.73 -0.80 -0.60
C PRO A 220 -5.13 -0.66 0.87
N ALA A 221 -4.40 0.14 1.65
CA ALA A 221 -4.83 0.59 2.97
C ALA A 221 -5.79 1.79 2.80
N LEU A 222 -7.06 1.70 3.16
CA LEU A 222 -8.04 2.73 2.76
C LEU A 222 -8.75 3.40 3.93
N GLN A 223 -8.69 2.80 5.12
CA GLN A 223 -9.27 3.39 6.31
C GLN A 223 -8.50 3.01 7.57
N ILE A 224 -8.63 3.87 8.59
CA ILE A 224 -8.03 3.67 9.90
C ILE A 224 -9.05 3.88 11.02
N LEU A 225 -10.35 3.97 10.72
CA LEU A 225 -11.37 4.21 11.75
C LEU A 225 -11.72 2.95 12.52
N ASP A 226 -11.77 1.80 11.83
CA ASP A 226 -12.04 0.49 12.42
C ASP A 226 -10.91 -0.48 12.03
N VAL A 227 -9.99 -0.75 12.96
CA VAL A 227 -8.92 -1.75 12.80
C VAL A 227 -9.25 -3.07 13.49
N ASP A 228 -10.54 -3.34 13.65
CA ASP A 228 -11.09 -4.58 14.18
C ASP A 228 -12.09 -5.25 13.22
N LEU A 229 -11.90 -5.02 11.91
CA LEU A 229 -12.59 -5.71 10.83
C LEU A 229 -12.36 -7.23 10.90
N PRO A 230 -13.25 -8.05 10.29
CA PRO A 230 -13.03 -9.50 10.15
C PRO A 230 -11.62 -9.86 9.67
N SER A 231 -11.11 -9.21 8.62
CA SER A 231 -9.75 -9.44 8.11
C SER A 231 -8.65 -9.10 9.11
N TYR A 232 -8.78 -8.02 9.88
CA TYR A 232 -7.83 -7.64 10.93
C TYR A 232 -7.77 -8.68 12.06
N ARG A 233 -8.89 -9.35 12.35
CA ARG A 233 -8.97 -10.43 13.34
C ARG A 233 -8.41 -11.74 12.80
N GLU A 234 -8.92 -12.18 11.65
CA GLU A 234 -8.53 -13.42 10.95
C GLU A 234 -7.02 -13.44 10.65
N ASN A 235 -6.49 -12.34 10.13
CA ASN A 235 -5.11 -12.24 9.64
C ASN A 235 -4.19 -11.49 10.61
N SER A 236 -4.59 -11.35 11.88
CA SER A 236 -3.88 -10.57 12.90
C SER A 236 -2.38 -10.91 13.04
N HIS A 237 -2.02 -12.16 12.79
CA HIS A 237 -0.65 -12.69 12.89
C HIS A 237 -0.16 -13.29 11.57
N PHE A 238 -0.84 -13.03 10.46
CA PHE A 238 -0.43 -13.59 9.17
C PHE A 238 0.93 -13.01 8.75
N PRO A 239 1.82 -13.79 8.10
CA PRO A 239 3.09 -13.29 7.59
C PRO A 239 3.00 -12.04 6.74
N VAL A 240 4.13 -11.32 6.65
CA VAL A 240 4.33 -10.07 5.90
C VAL A 240 3.67 -8.85 6.53
N LEU A 241 2.38 -8.90 6.86
CA LEU A 241 1.67 -7.78 7.46
C LEU A 241 0.73 -8.24 8.59
N SER A 242 1.22 -8.16 9.83
CA SER A 242 0.41 -8.38 11.03
C SER A 242 -0.43 -7.14 11.37
N LYS A 243 -1.44 -7.32 12.22
CA LYS A 243 -2.24 -6.20 12.77
C LYS A 243 -1.35 -5.20 13.51
N SER A 244 -0.42 -5.68 14.33
CA SER A 244 0.48 -4.81 15.10
C SER A 244 1.37 -3.98 14.20
N LEU A 245 1.94 -4.57 13.14
CA LEU A 245 2.79 -3.85 12.20
C LEU A 245 1.98 -2.83 11.38
N MET A 246 0.78 -3.18 10.94
CA MET A 246 -0.08 -2.22 10.22
C MET A 246 -0.50 -1.04 11.11
N VAL A 247 -0.83 -1.30 12.38
CA VAL A 247 -1.14 -0.25 13.36
C VAL A 247 0.09 0.64 13.62
N ARG A 248 1.29 0.06 13.71
CA ARG A 248 2.54 0.82 13.79
C ARG A 248 2.69 1.76 12.61
N PHE A 249 2.51 1.27 11.37
CA PHE A 249 2.59 2.11 10.17
C PHE A 249 1.54 3.21 10.13
N TRP A 250 0.29 2.92 10.47
CA TRP A 250 -0.75 3.94 10.57
C TRP A 250 -0.41 5.02 11.59
N SER A 251 0.05 4.64 12.78
CA SER A 251 0.47 5.61 13.79
C SER A 251 1.61 6.47 13.28
N GLU A 252 2.68 5.85 12.77
CA GLU A 252 3.86 6.53 12.24
C GLU A 252 3.54 7.47 11.07
N TYR A 253 2.50 7.16 10.31
CA TYR A 253 2.04 8.07 9.27
C TYR A 253 1.58 9.41 9.85
N PHE A 254 1.03 9.45 11.06
CA PHE A 254 0.56 10.70 11.70
C PHE A 254 1.53 11.25 12.75
N THR A 255 2.23 10.38 13.50
CA THR A 255 3.08 10.76 14.63
C THR A 255 3.92 9.58 15.16
N THR A 256 5.04 9.88 15.80
CA THR A 256 5.82 8.92 16.61
C THR A 256 5.29 8.75 18.05
N ASP A 257 4.18 9.41 18.42
CA ASP A 257 3.58 9.28 19.74
C ASP A 257 2.88 7.91 19.90
N ARG A 258 3.49 7.05 20.72
CA ARG A 258 3.00 5.70 21.03
C ARG A 258 1.61 5.65 21.65
N SER A 259 1.09 6.75 22.19
CA SER A 259 -0.29 6.79 22.71
C SER A 259 -1.32 6.62 21.59
N LEU A 260 -1.07 7.16 20.40
CA LEU A 260 -1.95 6.96 19.24
C LEU A 260 -1.90 5.52 18.76
N GLU A 261 -0.69 4.94 18.66
CA GLU A 261 -0.52 3.53 18.30
C GLU A 261 -1.26 2.59 19.26
N ASN A 262 -1.11 2.80 20.56
CA ASN A 262 -1.78 1.99 21.57
C ASN A 262 -3.31 2.11 21.45
N ALA A 263 -3.82 3.34 21.28
CA ALA A 263 -5.26 3.55 21.09
C ALA A 263 -5.77 2.90 19.80
N MET A 264 -5.02 2.99 18.70
CA MET A 264 -5.35 2.30 17.44
C MET A 264 -5.35 0.79 17.61
N PHE A 265 -4.34 0.21 18.28
CA PHE A 265 -4.25 -1.24 18.47
C PHE A 265 -5.50 -1.84 19.12
N PHE A 266 -6.05 -1.14 20.11
CA PHE A 266 -7.29 -1.50 20.80
C PHE A 266 -8.57 -1.00 20.13
N ASN A 267 -8.47 -0.34 18.97
CA ASN A 267 -9.59 0.25 18.24
C ASN A 267 -10.37 1.29 19.07
N GLN A 268 -9.63 2.14 19.79
CA GLN A 268 -10.11 3.11 20.79
C GLN A 268 -9.54 4.52 20.56
N HIS A 269 -9.25 4.88 19.30
CA HIS A 269 -8.66 6.19 18.94
C HIS A 269 -9.65 7.17 18.33
N VAL A 270 -10.79 6.70 17.79
CA VAL A 270 -11.80 7.58 17.18
C VAL A 270 -12.78 8.10 18.23
N PRO A 271 -12.90 9.41 18.45
CA PRO A 271 -13.78 9.95 19.48
C PRO A 271 -15.24 9.98 19.04
N VAL A 272 -16.17 10.11 20.00
CA VAL A 272 -17.62 10.04 19.73
C VAL A 272 -18.13 11.16 18.82
N GLU A 273 -17.49 12.32 18.84
CA GLU A 273 -17.79 13.47 17.99
C GLU A 273 -17.56 13.14 16.50
N SER A 274 -16.65 12.21 16.22
CA SER A 274 -16.34 11.71 14.88
C SER A 274 -17.13 10.44 14.51
N SER A 275 -18.10 10.02 15.34
CA SER A 275 -18.92 8.82 15.10
C SER A 275 -19.64 8.81 13.76
N HIS A 276 -19.98 9.99 13.24
CA HIS A 276 -20.64 10.16 11.94
C HIS A 276 -19.81 9.61 10.76
N LEU A 277 -18.48 9.45 10.91
CA LEU A 277 -17.61 8.89 9.88
C LEU A 277 -17.73 7.36 9.77
N PHE A 278 -18.17 6.67 10.83
CA PHE A 278 -18.30 5.19 10.80
C PHE A 278 -19.32 4.70 9.76
N LYS A 279 -20.24 5.55 9.30
CA LYS A 279 -21.14 5.22 8.20
C LYS A 279 -20.38 4.81 6.92
N PHE A 280 -19.18 5.36 6.71
CA PHE A 280 -18.37 5.09 5.53
C PHE A 280 -17.59 3.77 5.62
N VAL A 281 -17.31 3.29 6.83
CA VAL A 281 -16.52 2.07 7.11
C VAL A 281 -17.38 0.95 7.73
N ASN A 282 -18.72 1.06 7.64
CA ASN A 282 -19.62 0.09 8.26
C ASN A 282 -19.58 -1.26 7.52
N TRP A 283 -18.67 -2.13 7.95
CA TRP A 283 -18.40 -3.41 7.33
C TRP A 283 -19.59 -4.38 7.37
N SER A 284 -20.53 -4.21 8.32
CA SER A 284 -21.77 -5.01 8.33
C SER A 284 -22.63 -4.78 7.07
N SER A 285 -22.52 -3.61 6.45
CA SER A 285 -23.28 -3.22 5.25
C SER A 285 -22.46 -3.22 3.96
N LEU A 286 -21.13 -3.19 4.09
CA LEU A 286 -20.19 -3.04 2.98
C LEU A 286 -19.47 -4.33 2.61
N LEU A 287 -19.33 -5.28 3.54
CA LEU A 287 -18.77 -6.60 3.23
C LEU A 287 -19.87 -7.57 2.76
N PRO A 288 -19.63 -8.34 1.69
CA PRO A 288 -20.42 -9.53 1.37
C PRO A 288 -20.42 -10.56 2.50
N GLU A 289 -21.50 -11.34 2.63
CA GLU A 289 -21.66 -12.34 3.72
C GLU A 289 -20.48 -13.32 3.84
N LYS A 290 -19.88 -13.73 2.71
CA LYS A 290 -18.74 -14.67 2.71
C LYS A 290 -17.51 -14.16 3.47
N PHE A 291 -17.35 -12.83 3.61
CA PHE A 291 -16.23 -12.21 4.31
C PHE A 291 -16.56 -11.83 5.76
N LYS A 292 -17.83 -11.90 6.17
CA LYS A 292 -18.23 -11.68 7.58
C LYS A 292 -17.93 -12.90 8.45
N LYS A 293 -17.96 -14.12 7.88
CA LYS A 293 -17.56 -15.40 8.53
C LYS A 293 -18.03 -15.60 9.98
N GLY A 294 -19.25 -15.17 10.30
CA GLY A 294 -19.81 -15.30 11.65
C GLY A 294 -19.28 -14.30 12.68
N HIS A 295 -18.48 -13.32 12.28
CA HIS A 295 -18.16 -12.16 13.09
C HIS A 295 -19.39 -11.27 13.26
N PHE A 296 -19.64 -10.83 14.50
CA PHE A 296 -20.69 -9.89 14.82
C PHE A 296 -20.16 -8.46 14.76
N TYR A 297 -20.92 -7.57 14.12
CA TYR A 297 -20.63 -6.15 14.13
C TYR A 297 -20.97 -5.58 15.50
N ASN A 298 -19.94 -5.11 16.21
CA ASN A 298 -20.09 -4.38 17.45
C ASN A 298 -19.98 -2.89 17.17
N SER A 299 -20.73 -2.07 17.91
CA SER A 299 -20.54 -0.62 17.85
C SER A 299 -19.09 -0.26 18.20
N PRO A 300 -18.47 0.71 17.50
CA PRO A 300 -17.11 1.14 17.80
C PRO A 300 -16.95 1.57 19.26
N THR A 301 -15.80 1.26 19.86
CA THR A 301 -15.45 1.81 21.18
C THR A 301 -14.83 3.18 20.97
N TYR A 302 -15.47 4.23 21.48
CA TYR A 302 -15.00 5.59 21.28
C TYR A 302 -13.78 5.90 22.13
N GLY A 303 -12.80 6.55 21.51
CA GLY A 303 -11.57 7.05 22.11
C GLY A 303 -11.69 8.44 22.74
N SER A 304 -10.57 8.89 23.32
CA SER A 304 -10.45 10.26 23.83
C SER A 304 -10.38 11.29 22.70
N SER A 305 -11.12 12.40 22.83
CA SER A 305 -11.06 13.53 21.91
C SER A 305 -9.70 14.23 21.91
N GLU A 306 -8.82 13.97 22.89
CA GLU A 306 -7.47 14.54 22.95
C GLU A 306 -6.58 14.06 21.80
N LEU A 307 -6.62 12.76 21.47
CA LEU A 307 -5.83 12.20 20.38
C LEU A 307 -6.27 12.75 19.02
N ALA A 308 -7.59 12.87 18.80
CA ALA A 308 -8.12 13.45 17.57
C ALA A 308 -7.79 14.94 17.43
N LYS A 309 -7.77 15.71 18.53
CA LYS A 309 -7.33 17.11 18.51
C LYS A 309 -5.84 17.24 18.23
N LYS A 310 -5.03 16.34 18.79
CA LYS A 310 -3.56 16.35 18.64
C LYS A 310 -3.13 15.86 17.25
N TYR A 311 -3.83 14.85 16.72
CA TYR A 311 -3.50 14.15 15.47
C TYR A 311 -4.73 14.00 14.56
N PRO A 312 -5.31 15.11 14.06
CA PRO A 312 -6.55 15.04 13.28
C PRO A 312 -6.41 14.31 11.94
N GLY A 313 -5.18 14.04 11.48
CA GLY A 313 -4.90 13.40 10.19
C GLY A 313 -5.56 12.03 10.01
N PHE A 314 -5.76 11.24 11.08
CA PHE A 314 -6.42 9.92 10.96
C PHE A 314 -7.93 10.02 10.67
N LEU A 315 -8.51 11.22 10.76
CA LEU A 315 -9.89 11.52 10.37
C LEU A 315 -9.97 12.20 9.00
N ASP A 316 -8.83 12.52 8.37
CA ASP A 316 -8.75 13.22 7.09
C ASP A 316 -8.96 12.24 5.93
N VAL A 317 -9.85 12.59 5.01
CA VAL A 317 -10.13 11.79 3.80
C VAL A 317 -8.90 11.59 2.91
N ARG A 318 -7.92 12.51 2.96
CA ARG A 318 -6.66 12.38 2.22
C ARG A 318 -5.74 11.30 2.79
N ALA A 319 -5.93 10.92 4.06
CA ALA A 319 -5.23 9.79 4.68
C ALA A 319 -6.08 8.50 4.65
N ALA A 320 -7.40 8.61 4.69
CA ALA A 320 -8.35 7.50 4.63
C ALA A 320 -9.36 7.69 3.48
N PRO A 321 -8.98 7.34 2.23
CA PRO A 321 -9.82 7.57 1.05
C PRO A 321 -11.16 6.84 1.07
N LEU A 322 -11.32 5.83 1.92
CA LEU A 322 -12.61 5.18 2.15
C LEU A 322 -13.63 6.10 2.82
N LEU A 323 -13.24 7.29 3.30
CA LEU A 323 -14.14 8.28 3.92
C LEU A 323 -14.74 9.27 2.91
N ALA A 324 -14.34 9.22 1.64
CA ALA A 324 -14.84 10.15 0.64
C ALA A 324 -16.34 9.97 0.39
N ASP A 325 -17.07 11.07 0.21
CA ASP A 325 -18.49 11.04 -0.10
C ASP A 325 -18.79 10.37 -1.45
N ASP A 326 -19.97 9.78 -1.58
CA ASP A 326 -20.39 9.10 -2.82
C ASP A 326 -20.41 10.04 -4.04
N SER A 327 -20.66 11.34 -3.82
CA SER A 327 -20.59 12.38 -4.86
C SER A 327 -19.17 12.58 -5.41
N LYS A 328 -18.14 12.24 -4.61
CA LYS A 328 -16.75 12.15 -5.04
C LYS A 328 -16.49 10.85 -5.76
N LEU A 329 -16.91 9.74 -5.16
CA LEU A 329 -16.64 8.41 -5.68
C LEU A 329 -17.21 8.24 -7.10
N HIS A 330 -18.43 8.73 -7.37
CA HIS A 330 -19.07 8.63 -8.69
C HIS A 330 -18.23 9.21 -9.84
N LYS A 331 -17.31 10.14 -9.56
CA LYS A 331 -16.47 10.82 -10.56
C LYS A 331 -15.14 10.11 -10.79
N LEU A 332 -14.84 9.03 -10.06
CA LEU A 332 -13.60 8.31 -10.17
C LEU A 332 -13.47 7.57 -11.51
N PRO A 333 -12.22 7.41 -12.01
CA PRO A 333 -11.97 6.69 -13.26
C PRO A 333 -12.30 5.21 -13.14
N LEU A 334 -12.17 4.48 -14.26
CA LEU A 334 -12.24 3.03 -14.25
C LEU A 334 -11.22 2.47 -13.25
N THR A 335 -11.72 1.68 -12.29
CA THR A 335 -10.92 1.24 -11.15
C THR A 335 -10.62 -0.26 -11.23
N TYR A 336 -9.36 -0.62 -11.03
CA TYR A 336 -8.94 -1.97 -10.69
C TYR A 336 -8.62 -2.04 -9.20
N VAL A 337 -9.15 -3.06 -8.51
CA VAL A 337 -8.79 -3.35 -7.12
C VAL A 337 -8.36 -4.81 -7.03
N LEU A 338 -7.16 -5.05 -6.51
CA LEU A 338 -6.72 -6.38 -6.12
C LEU A 338 -6.77 -6.50 -4.60
N THR A 339 -7.30 -7.59 -4.08
CA THR A 339 -7.31 -7.89 -2.64
C THR A 339 -6.81 -9.30 -2.40
N CYS A 340 -6.16 -9.53 -1.26
CA CYS A 340 -5.62 -10.83 -0.88
C CYS A 340 -6.42 -11.41 0.29
N GLN A 341 -6.67 -12.73 0.28
CA GLN A 341 -7.42 -13.39 1.35
C GLN A 341 -6.69 -13.33 2.69
N TYR A 342 -5.36 -13.47 2.68
CA TYR A 342 -4.48 -13.45 3.84
C TYR A 342 -3.81 -12.09 4.02
N ASP A 343 -4.64 -11.07 4.23
CA ASP A 343 -4.24 -9.68 4.41
C ASP A 343 -5.16 -9.01 5.44
N VAL A 344 -4.60 -8.24 6.37
CA VAL A 344 -5.41 -7.43 7.30
C VAL A 344 -6.19 -6.33 6.57
N LEU A 345 -5.68 -5.84 5.42
CA LEU A 345 -6.30 -4.82 4.57
C LEU A 345 -7.31 -5.39 3.56
N ARG A 346 -7.58 -6.71 3.59
CA ARG A 346 -8.56 -7.35 2.69
C ARG A 346 -9.89 -6.61 2.69
N ASP A 347 -10.42 -6.35 3.88
CA ASP A 347 -11.77 -5.80 4.03
C ASP A 347 -11.81 -4.30 3.69
N ASP A 348 -10.71 -3.55 3.87
CA ASP A 348 -10.57 -2.18 3.37
C ASP A 348 -10.87 -2.11 1.87
N GLY A 349 -10.16 -2.94 1.09
CA GLY A 349 -10.32 -3.00 -0.36
C GLY A 349 -11.72 -3.43 -0.79
N ILE A 350 -12.29 -4.47 -0.15
CA ILE A 350 -13.63 -4.98 -0.48
C ILE A 350 -14.71 -3.93 -0.17
N MET A 351 -14.63 -3.27 0.99
CA MET A 351 -15.57 -2.19 1.33
C MET A 351 -15.51 -1.07 0.29
N TYR A 352 -14.30 -0.70 -0.15
CA TYR A 352 -14.13 0.34 -1.17
C TYR A 352 -14.73 -0.08 -2.51
N VAL A 353 -14.50 -1.32 -2.96
CA VAL A 353 -15.14 -1.89 -4.16
C VAL A 353 -16.66 -1.77 -4.08
N THR A 354 -17.26 -2.19 -2.96
CA THR A 354 -18.71 -2.08 -2.74
C THR A 354 -19.19 -0.63 -2.84
N ARG A 355 -18.46 0.31 -2.22
CA ARG A 355 -18.81 1.74 -2.28
C ARG A 355 -18.68 2.33 -3.67
N LEU A 356 -17.59 2.04 -4.38
CA LEU A 356 -17.37 2.47 -5.76
C LEU A 356 -18.48 1.96 -6.70
N GLN A 357 -18.83 0.68 -6.61
CA GLN A 357 -19.89 0.08 -7.41
C GLN A 357 -21.27 0.71 -7.11
N LYS A 358 -21.59 0.92 -5.82
CA LYS A 358 -22.82 1.63 -5.39
C LYS A 358 -22.85 3.07 -5.91
N ALA A 359 -21.71 3.73 -5.96
CA ALA A 359 -21.55 5.06 -6.56
C ALA A 359 -21.53 5.04 -8.10
N GLY A 360 -21.71 3.89 -8.76
CA GLY A 360 -21.78 3.80 -10.23
C GLY A 360 -20.43 3.80 -10.95
N VAL A 361 -19.32 3.64 -10.23
CA VAL A 361 -17.98 3.51 -10.83
C VAL A 361 -17.84 2.12 -11.42
N ARG A 362 -17.25 2.02 -12.62
CA ARG A 362 -16.85 0.73 -13.17
C ARG A 362 -15.65 0.21 -12.41
N VAL A 363 -15.80 -0.96 -11.80
CA VAL A 363 -14.75 -1.60 -10.99
C VAL A 363 -14.49 -3.02 -11.49
N THR A 364 -13.23 -3.33 -11.76
CA THR A 364 -12.73 -4.71 -11.81
C THR A 364 -12.15 -5.04 -10.45
N HIS A 365 -12.68 -6.07 -9.78
CA HIS A 365 -12.21 -6.51 -8.48
C HIS A 365 -11.71 -7.95 -8.57
N ASP A 366 -10.41 -8.12 -8.34
CA ASP A 366 -9.77 -9.42 -8.29
C ASP A 366 -9.42 -9.76 -6.85
N HIS A 367 -10.16 -10.72 -6.29
CA HIS A 367 -9.88 -11.27 -4.98
C HIS A 367 -9.06 -12.56 -5.10
N ILE A 368 -7.88 -12.57 -4.50
CA ILE A 368 -6.89 -13.64 -4.62
C ILE A 368 -6.96 -14.53 -3.39
N GLU A 369 -7.60 -15.69 -3.54
CA GLU A 369 -7.94 -16.62 -2.44
C GLU A 369 -6.71 -17.27 -1.76
N ASP A 370 -5.61 -17.44 -2.49
CA ASP A 370 -4.30 -17.89 -2.00
C ASP A 370 -3.31 -16.73 -1.78
N GLY A 371 -3.79 -15.49 -1.91
CA GLY A 371 -2.98 -14.28 -1.86
C GLY A 371 -2.72 -13.79 -0.44
N PHE A 372 -1.56 -13.17 -0.26
CA PHE A 372 -1.14 -12.51 0.98
C PHE A 372 -0.69 -11.07 0.71
N HIS A 373 -0.59 -10.24 1.74
CA HIS A 373 -0.12 -8.86 1.58
C HIS A 373 1.28 -8.81 0.96
N GLY A 374 1.52 -7.94 -0.01
CA GLY A 374 2.82 -7.85 -0.70
C GLY A 374 3.05 -8.91 -1.78
N ALA A 375 2.06 -9.76 -2.11
CA ALA A 375 2.21 -10.81 -3.13
C ALA A 375 2.56 -10.30 -4.54
N VAL A 376 2.34 -9.02 -4.86
CA VAL A 376 2.80 -8.39 -6.13
C VAL A 376 4.17 -7.73 -5.95
N SER A 377 4.47 -7.24 -4.75
CA SER A 377 5.65 -6.43 -4.45
C SER A 377 6.89 -7.25 -4.09
N ILE A 378 6.78 -8.56 -3.80
CA ILE A 378 7.92 -9.40 -3.34
C ILE A 378 8.37 -10.40 -4.41
N GLN A 379 9.61 -10.30 -4.88
CA GLN A 379 10.19 -11.23 -5.86
C GLN A 379 10.23 -12.68 -5.40
N GLY A 380 10.39 -13.60 -6.36
CA GLY A 380 10.72 -15.00 -6.09
C GLY A 380 9.53 -15.91 -5.81
N PHE A 381 8.30 -15.38 -5.80
CA PHE A 381 7.06 -16.15 -5.68
C PHE A 381 6.34 -16.31 -7.02
N LYS A 382 5.78 -17.49 -7.28
CA LYS A 382 4.95 -17.78 -8.47
C LYS A 382 3.70 -16.92 -8.53
N ILE A 383 3.06 -16.71 -7.38
CA ILE A 383 1.88 -15.85 -7.27
C ILE A 383 2.15 -14.44 -7.82
N ARG A 384 3.35 -13.87 -7.58
CA ARG A 384 3.71 -12.55 -8.13
C ARG A 384 3.58 -12.49 -9.64
N TYR A 385 4.19 -13.45 -10.35
CA TYR A 385 4.14 -13.47 -11.82
C TYR A 385 2.72 -13.64 -12.34
N ARG A 386 1.90 -14.46 -11.67
CA ARG A 386 0.48 -14.63 -12.01
C ARG A 386 -0.29 -13.31 -11.87
N LEU A 387 -0.12 -12.62 -10.74
CA LEU A 387 -0.80 -11.35 -10.46
C LEU A 387 -0.29 -10.22 -11.35
N GLU A 388 1.01 -10.16 -11.62
CA GLU A 388 1.59 -9.19 -12.55
C GLU A 388 1.02 -9.39 -13.96
N ASN A 389 0.97 -10.64 -14.45
CA ASN A 389 0.40 -10.94 -15.76
C ASN A 389 -1.07 -10.53 -15.87
N GLN A 390 -1.85 -10.82 -14.84
CA GLN A 390 -3.26 -10.44 -14.76
C GLN A 390 -3.44 -8.92 -14.78
N HIS A 391 -2.68 -8.20 -13.94
CA HIS A 391 -2.73 -6.75 -13.86
C HIS A 391 -2.26 -6.07 -15.16
N VAL A 392 -1.13 -6.50 -15.74
CA VAL A 392 -0.62 -5.99 -17.02
C VAL A 392 -1.61 -6.27 -18.16
N SER A 393 -2.25 -7.44 -18.18
CA SER A 393 -3.32 -7.74 -19.16
C SER A 393 -4.49 -6.77 -19.01
N TRP A 394 -4.92 -6.50 -17.78
CA TRP A 394 -6.00 -5.53 -17.51
C TRP A 394 -5.61 -4.12 -17.96
N LEU A 395 -4.41 -3.66 -17.64
CA LEU A 395 -3.91 -2.35 -18.08
C LEU A 395 -3.83 -2.27 -19.61
N SER A 396 -3.37 -3.31 -20.29
CA SER A 396 -3.27 -3.34 -21.75
C SER A 396 -4.61 -3.12 -22.45
N GLN A 397 -5.68 -3.67 -21.87
CA GLN A 397 -7.05 -3.57 -22.39
C GLN A 397 -7.72 -2.23 -22.05
N ASN A 398 -7.34 -1.61 -20.93
CA ASN A 398 -8.06 -0.47 -20.35
C ASN A 398 -7.31 0.86 -20.42
N LEU A 399 -6.02 0.85 -20.75
CA LEU A 399 -5.22 2.04 -21.10
C LEU A 399 -4.98 2.06 -22.58
#